data_AF-A0A022MKT9-F1
#
_entry.id   AF-A0A022MKT9-F1
#
_cell.length_a   1.000
_cell.length_b   1.000
_cell.length_c   1.000
_cell.angle_alpha   90.00
_cell.angle_beta   90.00
_cell.angle_gamma   90.00
#
_symmetry.space_group_name_H-M   'P 1'
#
loop_
_entity.id
_entity.type
_entity.pdbx_description
1 polymer ?
#
loop_
_entity_poly.entity_id
_entity_poly.type
_entity_poly.pdbx_seq_one_letter_code
_entity_poly.pdbx_strand_id
1 'polypeptide(L)'
;MSGNGTTAGDDPLQTAVWRLRSRACWADAAALLPVGTAAAALQRTVLLVERCLYTEAGWEEAEDALRTAEALAHSDEERGAAACERGYLAYSATLHGVRDRADEARSALGRAAALIEPGGAGRALLDFRRGLIAENLTRSAQAARAAYRRAHAGATARPDPLLLSFTWRHLAGLALREGE
;
A
#
# COMPACT_ATOMS: atom_id res chain seq x y z
N MET A 1 -7.91 22.77 7.20
CA MET A 1 -9.25 22.99 6.59
C MET A 1 -9.81 21.64 6.20
N SER A 2 -10.97 21.29 6.75
CA SER A 2 -11.71 20.05 6.48
C SER A 2 -12.49 20.18 5.17
N GLY A 3 -12.27 19.27 4.21
CA GLY A 3 -13.00 19.22 2.95
C GLY A 3 -14.19 18.27 3.03
N ASN A 4 -15.36 18.81 3.35
CA ASN A 4 -16.64 18.14 3.09
C ASN A 4 -17.05 18.39 1.63
N GLY A 5 -17.39 17.34 0.90
CA GLY A 5 -18.19 17.43 -0.33
C GLY A 5 -17.40 17.26 -1.62
N THR A 6 -17.72 16.16 -2.32
CA THR A 6 -17.47 15.89 -3.75
C THR A 6 -17.28 17.18 -4.55
N THR A 7 -16.07 17.42 -5.06
CA THR A 7 -15.88 18.51 -6.01
C THR A 7 -16.41 18.09 -7.38
N ALA A 8 -16.94 19.03 -8.16
CA ALA A 8 -17.52 18.79 -9.48
C ALA A 8 -16.51 18.30 -10.56
N GLY A 9 -15.32 17.86 -10.14
CA GLY A 9 -14.27 17.27 -10.98
C GLY A 9 -13.77 15.91 -10.48
N ASP A 10 -14.37 15.33 -9.43
CA ASP A 10 -14.01 14.00 -8.97
C ASP A 10 -14.65 12.94 -9.88
N ASP A 11 -13.84 12.02 -10.41
CA ASP A 11 -14.32 10.88 -11.21
C ASP A 11 -15.45 10.16 -10.45
N PRO A 12 -16.68 10.08 -11.00
CA PRO A 12 -17.80 9.42 -10.35
C PRO A 12 -17.50 7.97 -9.94
N LEU A 13 -16.71 7.26 -10.74
CA LEU A 13 -16.27 5.89 -10.42
C LEU A 13 -15.40 5.90 -9.16
N GLN A 14 -14.39 6.77 -9.11
CA GLN A 14 -13.49 6.87 -7.95
C GLN A 14 -14.23 7.30 -6.69
N THR A 15 -15.22 8.19 -6.82
CA THR A 15 -16.11 8.58 -5.73
C THR A 15 -16.91 7.39 -5.20
N ALA A 16 -17.47 6.56 -6.09
CA ALA A 16 -18.22 5.36 -5.71
C ALA A 16 -17.32 4.32 -5.02
N VAL A 17 -16.13 4.06 -5.59
CA VAL A 17 -15.12 3.18 -4.99
C VAL A 17 -14.73 3.65 -3.60
N TRP A 18 -14.47 4.95 -3.42
CA TRP A 18 -14.13 5.52 -2.12
C TRP A 18 -15.25 5.37 -1.08
N ARG A 19 -16.52 5.61 -1.48
CA ARG A 19 -17.68 5.46 -0.60
C ARG A 19 -17.87 4.03 -0.12
N LEU A 20 -17.72 3.05 -1.02
CA LEU A 20 -17.82 1.63 -0.70
C LEU A 20 -16.66 1.16 0.19
N ARG A 21 -15.42 1.53 -0.17
CA ARG A 21 -14.23 1.25 0.63
C ARG A 21 -14.35 1.77 2.06
N SER A 22 -14.84 3.01 2.24
CA SER A 22 -15.02 3.64 3.55
C SER A 22 -16.08 2.97 4.43
N ARG A 23 -16.95 2.14 3.84
CA ARG A 23 -17.99 1.34 4.52
C ARG A 23 -17.61 -0.13 4.67
N ALA A 24 -16.34 -0.48 4.42
CA ALA A 24 -15.86 -1.87 4.39
C ALA A 24 -16.53 -2.75 3.31
N CYS A 25 -17.13 -2.15 2.27
CA CYS A 25 -17.69 -2.86 1.13
C CYS A 25 -16.61 -3.09 0.06
N TRP A 26 -15.49 -3.73 0.42
CA TRP A 26 -14.32 -3.87 -0.47
C TRP A 26 -14.60 -4.71 -1.72
N ALA A 27 -15.36 -5.80 -1.58
CA ALA A 27 -15.70 -6.66 -2.71
C ALA A 27 -16.56 -5.91 -3.75
N ASP A 28 -17.55 -5.15 -3.29
CA ASP A 28 -18.37 -4.30 -4.17
C ASP A 28 -17.52 -3.21 -4.82
N ALA A 29 -16.63 -2.57 -4.06
CA ALA A 29 -15.70 -1.56 -4.60
C ALA A 29 -14.77 -2.15 -5.67
N ALA A 30 -14.25 -3.35 -5.44
CA ALA A 30 -13.39 -4.09 -6.38
C ALA A 30 -14.13 -4.51 -7.65
N ALA A 31 -15.42 -4.84 -7.54
CA ALA A 31 -16.29 -5.21 -8.65
C ALA A 31 -16.66 -4.02 -9.55
N LEU A 32 -16.66 -2.79 -9.04
CA LEU A 32 -16.89 -1.58 -9.84
C LEU A 32 -15.74 -1.26 -10.80
N LEU A 33 -14.52 -1.71 -10.49
CA LEU A 33 -13.34 -1.34 -11.27
C LEU A 33 -13.35 -2.05 -12.64
N PRO A 34 -13.06 -1.31 -13.73
CA PRO A 34 -13.01 -1.90 -15.06
C PRO A 34 -11.89 -2.94 -15.14
N VAL A 35 -12.08 -3.93 -16.00
CA VAL A 35 -11.07 -4.92 -16.33
C VAL A 35 -10.17 -4.42 -17.46
N GLY A 36 -8.92 -4.92 -17.51
CA GLY A 36 -8.07 -4.79 -18.70
C GLY A 36 -6.99 -3.71 -18.66
N THR A 37 -6.89 -2.91 -17.59
CA THR A 37 -5.75 -1.99 -17.40
C THR A 37 -4.93 -2.37 -16.17
N ALA A 38 -3.62 -2.17 -16.22
CA ALA A 38 -2.72 -2.40 -15.09
C ALA A 38 -3.15 -1.56 -13.86
N ALA A 39 -3.51 -0.29 -14.09
CA ALA A 39 -3.95 0.62 -13.03
C ALA A 39 -5.23 0.13 -12.32
N ALA A 40 -6.26 -0.29 -13.06
CA ALA A 40 -7.50 -0.78 -12.46
C ALA A 40 -7.32 -2.13 -11.76
N ALA A 41 -6.52 -3.03 -12.33
CA ALA A 41 -6.17 -4.30 -11.68
C ALA A 41 -5.36 -4.10 -10.39
N LEU A 42 -4.44 -3.13 -10.38
CA LEU A 42 -3.70 -2.76 -9.18
C LEU A 42 -4.62 -2.15 -8.12
N GLN A 43 -5.52 -1.24 -8.50
CA GLN A 43 -6.48 -0.66 -7.58
C GLN A 43 -7.41 -1.73 -6.97
N ARG A 44 -7.84 -2.71 -7.77
CA ARG A 44 -8.59 -3.88 -7.29
C ARG A 44 -7.79 -4.65 -6.25
N THR A 45 -6.51 -4.91 -6.54
CA THR A 45 -5.60 -5.59 -5.62
C THR A 45 -5.49 -4.85 -4.29
N VAL A 46 -5.29 -3.52 -4.31
CA VAL A 46 -5.21 -2.70 -3.09
C VAL A 46 -6.45 -2.87 -2.20
N LEU A 47 -7.65 -2.84 -2.80
CA LEU A 47 -8.91 -3.03 -2.06
C LEU A 47 -9.01 -4.41 -1.41
N LEU A 48 -8.60 -5.46 -2.13
CA LEU A 48 -8.66 -6.84 -1.64
C LEU A 48 -7.58 -7.12 -0.59
N VAL A 49 -6.37 -6.56 -0.74
CA VAL A 49 -5.32 -6.64 0.29
C VAL A 49 -5.76 -5.91 1.56
N GLU A 50 -6.42 -4.75 1.43
CA GLU A 50 -6.99 -4.04 2.57
C GLU A 50 -8.07 -4.86 3.28
N ARG A 51 -8.98 -5.49 2.53
CA ARG A 51 -9.96 -6.44 3.09
C ARG A 51 -9.27 -7.56 3.88
N CYS A 52 -8.18 -8.13 3.34
CA CYS A 52 -7.41 -9.17 4.05
C CYS A 52 -6.91 -8.68 5.41
N LEU A 53 -6.41 -7.45 5.49
CA LEU A 53 -5.92 -6.86 6.74
C LEU A 53 -7.01 -6.67 7.80
N TYR A 54 -8.21 -6.25 7.39
CA TYR A 54 -9.30 -5.98 8.34
C TYR A 54 -10.14 -7.20 8.71
N THR A 55 -10.14 -8.23 7.87
CA THR A 55 -11.02 -9.40 8.04
C THR A 55 -10.27 -10.71 8.21
N GLU A 56 -8.94 -10.71 8.02
CA GLU A 56 -8.07 -11.90 8.03
C GLU A 56 -8.51 -12.99 7.04
N ALA A 57 -9.30 -12.62 6.03
CA ALA A 57 -9.87 -13.52 5.03
C ALA A 57 -9.74 -12.95 3.60
N GLY A 58 -9.94 -13.80 2.59
CA GLY A 58 -9.90 -13.39 1.17
C GLY A 58 -8.50 -13.38 0.54
N TRP A 59 -7.51 -14.04 1.18
CA TRP A 59 -6.12 -14.04 0.75
C TRP A 59 -5.90 -14.61 -0.66
N GLU A 60 -6.63 -15.66 -1.03
CA GLU A 60 -6.53 -16.26 -2.38
C GLU A 60 -7.04 -15.31 -3.46
N GLU A 61 -8.18 -14.64 -3.22
CA GLU A 61 -8.75 -13.64 -4.12
C GLU A 61 -7.81 -12.44 -4.31
N ALA A 62 -7.16 -11.98 -3.23
CA ALA A 62 -6.16 -10.91 -3.31
C ALA A 62 -4.91 -11.34 -4.11
N GLU A 63 -4.46 -12.59 -3.93
CA GLU A 63 -3.34 -13.15 -4.68
C GLU A 63 -3.67 -13.29 -6.19
N ASP A 64 -4.87 -13.72 -6.54
CA ASP A 64 -5.35 -13.78 -7.93
C ASP A 64 -5.45 -12.40 -8.58
N ALA A 65 -6.00 -11.42 -7.88
CA ALA A 65 -6.06 -10.05 -8.35
C ALA A 65 -4.65 -9.48 -8.58
N LEU A 66 -3.72 -9.76 -7.66
CA LEU A 66 -2.33 -9.33 -7.80
C LEU A 66 -1.64 -10.00 -9.00
N ARG A 67 -1.82 -11.31 -9.21
CA ARG A 67 -1.31 -12.00 -10.40
C ARG A 67 -1.81 -11.36 -11.70
N THR A 68 -3.07 -10.93 -11.71
CA THR A 68 -3.65 -10.20 -12.86
C THR A 68 -3.00 -8.83 -13.05
N ALA A 69 -2.78 -8.08 -11.96
CA ALA A 69 -2.11 -6.77 -12.03
C ALA A 69 -0.66 -6.89 -12.52
N GLU A 70 0.07 -7.90 -12.07
CA GLU A 70 1.44 -8.20 -12.52
C GLU A 70 1.49 -8.58 -14.01
N ALA A 71 0.52 -9.36 -14.48
CA ALA A 71 0.44 -9.76 -15.90
C ALA A 71 0.13 -8.59 -16.84
N LEU A 72 -0.63 -7.60 -16.37
CA LEU A 72 -0.98 -6.40 -17.15
C LEU A 72 0.09 -5.30 -17.09
N ALA A 73 1.04 -5.38 -16.15
CA ALA A 73 2.07 -4.37 -15.97
C ALA A 73 3.16 -4.49 -17.05
N HIS A 74 3.39 -3.41 -17.79
CA HIS A 74 4.35 -3.41 -18.91
C HIS A 74 5.46 -2.37 -18.74
N SER A 75 5.15 -1.21 -18.18
CA SER A 75 6.15 -0.19 -17.84
C SER A 75 6.90 -0.53 -16.55
N ASP A 76 8.06 0.08 -16.32
CA ASP A 76 8.78 -0.03 -15.05
C ASP A 76 7.95 0.52 -13.88
N GLU A 77 7.20 1.61 -14.11
CA GLU A 77 6.33 2.19 -13.09
C GLU A 77 5.22 1.21 -12.68
N GLU A 78 4.50 0.61 -13.63
CA GLU A 78 3.47 -0.38 -13.35
C GLU A 78 4.04 -1.63 -12.67
N ARG A 79 5.17 -2.15 -13.17
CA ARG A 79 5.83 -3.32 -12.59
C ARG A 79 6.34 -3.03 -11.18
N GLY A 80 6.85 -1.83 -10.95
CA GLY A 80 7.28 -1.35 -9.64
C GLY A 80 6.11 -1.24 -8.66
N ALA A 81 4.97 -0.71 -9.11
CA ALA A 81 3.77 -0.61 -8.30
C ALA A 81 3.18 -1.99 -7.95
N ALA A 82 3.10 -2.91 -8.92
CA ALA A 82 2.68 -4.29 -8.68
C ALA A 82 3.65 -5.03 -7.74
N ALA A 83 4.96 -4.87 -7.91
CA ALA A 83 5.95 -5.43 -6.99
C ALA A 83 5.84 -4.83 -5.57
N CYS A 84 5.47 -3.56 -5.46
CA CYS A 84 5.22 -2.90 -4.18
C CYS A 84 4.00 -3.50 -3.46
N GLU A 85 2.90 -3.76 -4.19
CA GLU A 85 1.72 -4.46 -3.64
C GLU A 85 2.02 -5.91 -3.28
N ARG A 86 2.78 -6.63 -4.11
CA ARG A 86 3.28 -7.99 -3.82
C ARG A 86 4.03 -8.04 -2.50
N GLY A 87 4.93 -7.08 -2.28
CA GLY A 87 5.65 -6.98 -1.03
C GLY A 87 4.73 -6.72 0.17
N TYR A 88 3.69 -5.91 -0.02
CA TYR A 88 2.71 -5.60 1.02
C TYR A 88 1.80 -6.78 1.35
N LEU A 89 1.28 -7.51 0.36
CA LEU A 89 0.47 -8.72 0.58
C LEU A 89 1.28 -9.80 1.31
N ALA A 90 2.53 -10.04 0.90
CA ALA A 90 3.42 -10.99 1.57
C ALA A 90 3.73 -10.57 3.02
N TYR A 91 3.96 -9.28 3.26
CA TYR A 91 4.12 -8.72 4.61
C TYR A 91 2.86 -8.98 5.46
N SER A 92 1.68 -8.66 4.94
CA SER A 92 0.40 -8.81 5.64
C SER A 92 0.11 -10.27 5.98
N ALA A 93 0.31 -11.19 5.03
CA ALA A 93 0.11 -12.63 5.26
C ALA A 93 1.07 -13.19 6.32
N THR A 94 2.31 -12.67 6.37
CA THR A 94 3.30 -13.02 7.40
C THR A 94 2.85 -12.48 8.77
N LEU A 95 2.43 -11.22 8.83
CA LEU A 95 2.01 -10.54 10.06
C LEU A 95 0.81 -11.23 10.72
N HIS A 96 -0.18 -11.66 9.92
CA HIS A 96 -1.38 -12.36 10.41
C HIS A 96 -1.19 -13.89 10.54
N GLY A 97 0.02 -14.42 10.35
CA GLY A 97 0.30 -15.85 10.56
C GLY A 97 -0.35 -16.80 9.53
N VAL A 98 -0.81 -16.27 8.39
CA VAL A 98 -1.42 -17.07 7.31
C VAL A 98 -0.36 -17.93 6.63
N ARG A 99 0.80 -17.33 6.33
CA ARG A 99 1.99 -18.00 5.81
C ARG A 99 3.19 -17.10 6.02
N ASP A 100 4.31 -17.66 6.46
CA ASP A 100 5.57 -16.91 6.51
C ASP A 100 6.07 -16.64 5.07
N ARG A 101 6.05 -15.36 4.69
CA ARG A 101 6.45 -14.85 3.38
C ARG A 101 7.41 -13.66 3.56
N ALA A 102 8.17 -13.62 4.65
CA ALA A 102 9.05 -12.49 4.95
C ALA A 102 10.13 -12.23 3.86
N ASP A 103 10.70 -13.29 3.29
CA ASP A 103 11.67 -13.18 2.19
C ASP A 103 11.04 -12.69 0.88
N GLU A 104 9.81 -13.14 0.60
CA GLU A 104 9.05 -12.65 -0.55
C GLU A 104 8.74 -11.16 -0.38
N ALA A 105 8.31 -10.74 0.81
CA ALA A 105 8.04 -9.34 1.11
C ALA A 105 9.29 -8.46 0.88
N ARG A 106 10.44 -8.88 1.43
CA ARG A 106 11.72 -8.16 1.24
C ARG A 106 12.15 -8.11 -0.22
N SER A 107 12.14 -9.24 -0.92
CA SER A 107 12.59 -9.31 -2.31
C SER A 107 11.69 -8.51 -3.25
N ALA A 108 10.37 -8.54 -3.04
CA ALA A 108 9.42 -7.78 -3.84
C ALA A 108 9.55 -6.27 -3.62
N LEU A 109 9.69 -5.79 -2.37
CA LEU A 109 9.96 -4.37 -2.12
C LEU A 109 11.34 -3.93 -2.62
N GLY A 110 12.33 -4.83 -2.63
CA GLY A 110 13.63 -4.60 -3.26
C GLY A 110 13.50 -4.39 -4.78
N ARG A 111 12.74 -5.25 -5.47
CA ARG A 111 12.41 -5.07 -6.89
C ARG A 111 11.65 -3.77 -7.15
N ALA A 112 10.64 -3.46 -6.33
CA ALA A 112 9.91 -2.19 -6.44
C ALA A 112 10.84 -0.97 -6.30
N ALA A 113 11.82 -1.02 -5.39
CA ALA A 113 12.79 0.07 -5.22
C ALA A 113 13.74 0.27 -6.42
N ALA A 114 13.99 -0.79 -7.19
CA ALA A 114 14.80 -0.74 -8.41
C ALA A 114 14.02 -0.20 -9.61
N LEU A 115 12.69 -0.37 -9.62
CA LEU A 115 11.81 0.03 -10.73
C LEU A 115 11.16 1.39 -10.52
N ILE A 116 10.83 1.75 -9.28
CA ILE A 116 10.20 3.03 -8.94
C ILE A 116 11.28 4.10 -8.80
N GLU A 117 11.23 5.07 -9.72
CA GLU A 117 12.09 6.25 -9.71
C GLU A 117 12.11 6.96 -8.34
N PRO A 118 13.27 7.46 -7.87
CA PRO A 118 13.37 8.12 -6.55
C PRO A 118 12.43 9.32 -6.37
N GLY A 119 12.01 10.00 -7.45
CA GLY A 119 11.02 11.08 -7.44
C GLY A 119 9.62 10.67 -7.91
N GLY A 120 9.41 9.38 -8.23
CA GLY A 120 8.15 8.86 -8.73
C GLY A 120 7.05 8.86 -7.69
N ALA A 121 5.79 8.89 -8.14
CA ALA A 121 4.63 9.00 -7.25
C ALA A 121 4.53 7.84 -6.24
N GLY A 122 4.95 6.63 -6.62
CA GLY A 122 4.92 5.44 -5.75
C GLY A 122 6.02 5.39 -4.68
N ARG A 123 7.00 6.30 -4.70
CA ARG A 123 8.20 6.18 -3.85
C ARG A 123 7.90 6.31 -2.36
N ALA A 124 7.03 7.26 -1.99
CA ALA A 124 6.69 7.51 -0.60
C ALA A 124 5.99 6.29 0.05
N LEU A 125 5.04 5.66 -0.68
CA LEU A 125 4.35 4.45 -0.23
C LEU A 125 5.31 3.26 -0.10
N LEU A 126 6.24 3.11 -1.06
CA LEU A 126 7.28 2.08 -0.98
C LEU A 126 8.15 2.24 0.27
N ASP A 127 8.65 3.45 0.55
CA ASP A 127 9.44 3.70 1.75
C ASP A 127 8.64 3.41 3.02
N PHE A 128 7.34 3.76 3.05
CA PHE A 128 6.46 3.44 4.18
C PHE A 128 6.36 1.93 4.41
N ARG A 129 6.12 1.14 3.35
CA ARG A 129 6.02 -0.33 3.44
C ARG A 129 7.33 -0.99 3.84
N ARG A 130 8.47 -0.46 3.40
CA ARG A 130 9.79 -0.91 3.89
C ARG A 130 9.96 -0.63 5.38
N GLY A 131 9.41 0.48 5.87
CA GLY A 131 9.33 0.79 7.30
C GLY A 131 8.51 -0.24 8.07
N LEU A 132 7.34 -0.65 7.55
CA LEU A 132 6.50 -1.69 8.17
C LEU A 132 7.24 -3.03 8.33
N ILE A 133 7.97 -3.46 7.30
CA ILE A 133 8.80 -4.67 7.38
C ILE A 133 9.89 -4.50 8.45
N ALA A 134 10.60 -3.37 8.43
CA ALA A 134 11.67 -3.11 9.37
C ALA A 134 11.16 -3.09 10.83
N GLU A 135 10.00 -2.49 11.07
CA GLU A 135 9.39 -2.41 12.41
C GLU A 135 8.90 -3.78 12.89
N ASN A 136 8.12 -4.48 12.07
CA ASN A 136 7.34 -5.62 12.56
C ASN A 136 7.99 -6.99 12.29
N LEU A 137 8.76 -7.13 11.20
CA LEU A 137 9.36 -8.42 10.83
C LEU A 137 10.82 -8.51 11.26
N THR A 138 11.61 -7.46 11.05
CA THR A 138 13.05 -7.48 11.44
C THR A 138 13.33 -6.81 12.78
N ARG A 139 12.33 -6.15 13.38
CA ARG A 139 12.41 -5.47 14.68
C ARG A 139 13.55 -4.45 14.77
N SER A 140 13.83 -3.76 13.66
CA SER A 140 14.84 -2.71 13.57
C SER A 140 14.19 -1.32 13.64
N ALA A 141 14.12 -0.75 14.85
CA ALA A 141 13.55 0.58 15.08
C ALA A 141 14.28 1.67 14.28
N GLN A 142 15.61 1.61 14.20
CA GLN A 142 16.43 2.55 13.44
C GLN A 142 16.09 2.52 11.94
N ALA A 143 16.02 1.33 11.34
CA ALA A 143 15.69 1.19 9.92
C ALA A 143 14.25 1.62 9.64
N ALA A 144 13.31 1.28 10.52
CA ALA A 144 11.92 1.70 10.44
C ALA A 144 11.79 3.23 10.49
N ARG A 145 12.42 3.90 11.47
CA ARG A 145 12.44 5.36 11.59
C ARG A 145 12.98 6.04 10.34
N ALA A 146 14.12 5.55 9.82
CA ALA A 146 14.72 6.11 8.62
C ALA A 146 13.78 5.99 7.40
N ALA A 147 13.10 4.84 7.25
CA ALA A 147 12.14 4.61 6.18
C ALA A 147 10.89 5.48 6.31
N TYR A 148 10.29 5.57 7.51
CA TYR A 148 9.12 6.42 7.75
C TYR A 148 9.41 7.91 7.56
N ARG A 149 10.62 8.39 7.92
CA ARG A 149 11.02 9.79 7.64
C ARG A 149 11.09 10.08 6.14
N ARG A 150 11.63 9.16 5.33
CA ARG A 150 11.64 9.31 3.86
C ARG A 150 10.22 9.29 3.29
N ALA A 151 9.39 8.35 3.75
CA ALA A 151 7.99 8.30 3.35
C ALA A 151 7.23 9.58 3.71
N HIS A 152 7.46 10.11 4.91
CA HIS A 152 6.86 11.36 5.38
C HIS A 152 7.25 12.56 4.51
N ALA A 153 8.55 12.69 4.22
CA ALA A 153 9.05 13.73 3.32
C ALA A 153 8.44 13.63 1.91
N GLY A 154 8.35 12.40 1.36
CA GLY A 154 7.71 12.17 0.06
C GLY A 154 6.22 12.51 0.05
N ALA A 155 5.47 12.10 1.08
CA ALA A 155 4.05 12.41 1.24
C ALA A 155 3.77 13.90 1.52
N THR A 156 4.78 14.65 1.99
CA THR A 156 4.71 16.10 2.14
C THR A 156 4.97 16.79 0.80
N ALA A 157 5.99 16.36 0.06
CA ALA A 157 6.37 16.93 -1.23
C ALA A 157 5.30 16.72 -2.31
N ARG A 158 4.63 15.56 -2.30
CA ARG A 158 3.41 15.28 -3.07
C ARG A 158 2.29 15.01 -2.06
N PRO A 159 1.42 16.01 -1.76
CA PRO A 159 0.45 15.92 -0.68
C PRO A 159 -0.40 14.64 -0.73
N ASP A 160 -0.13 13.73 0.20
CA ASP A 160 -0.94 12.54 0.48
C ASP A 160 -1.32 12.56 1.97
N PRO A 161 -2.47 13.18 2.32
CA PRO A 161 -2.88 13.33 3.72
C PRO A 161 -3.03 12.00 4.47
N LEU A 162 -3.42 10.93 3.77
CA LEU A 162 -3.60 9.62 4.38
C LEU A 162 -2.24 9.02 4.74
N LEU A 163 -1.29 9.02 3.80
CA LEU A 163 0.07 8.54 4.06
C LEU A 163 0.80 9.40 5.11
N LEU A 164 0.56 10.71 5.13
CA LEU A 164 1.06 11.60 6.18
C LEU A 164 0.54 11.20 7.57
N SER A 165 -0.76 10.91 7.69
CA SER A 165 -1.34 10.45 8.95
C SER A 165 -0.69 9.14 9.43
N PHE A 166 -0.51 8.17 8.53
CA PHE A 166 0.15 6.91 8.87
C PHE A 166 1.61 7.10 9.29
N THR A 167 2.39 7.85 8.53
CA THR A 167 3.81 8.09 8.85
C THR A 167 3.98 8.76 10.21
N TRP A 168 3.15 9.76 10.54
CA TRP A 168 3.14 10.38 11.87
C TRP A 168 2.84 9.37 12.98
N ARG A 169 1.80 8.55 12.81
CA ARG A 169 1.42 7.54 13.80
C ARG A 169 2.58 6.58 14.10
N HIS A 170 3.24 6.07 13.07
CA HIS A 170 4.36 5.13 13.24
C HIS A 170 5.61 5.80 13.82
N LEU A 171 5.94 7.04 13.42
CA LEU A 171 7.05 7.79 14.00
C LEU A 171 6.82 8.10 15.48
N ALA A 172 5.62 8.54 15.85
CA ALA A 172 5.26 8.79 17.25
C ALA A 172 5.30 7.50 18.08
N GLY A 173 4.81 6.38 17.53
CA GLY A 173 4.88 5.08 18.20
C GLY A 173 6.31 4.60 18.43
N LEU A 174 7.23 4.89 17.50
CA LEU A 174 8.66 4.60 17.68
C LEU A 174 9.30 5.49 18.76
N ALA A 175 9.00 6.80 18.76
CA ALA A 175 9.48 7.73 19.78
C ALA A 175 9.05 7.31 21.19
N LEU A 176 7.76 7.02 21.36
CA LEU A 176 7.18 6.58 22.64
C LEU A 176 7.88 5.32 23.20
N ARG A 177 8.26 4.37 22.34
CA ARG A 177 8.97 3.15 22.77
C ARG A 177 10.43 3.39 23.15
N GLU A 178 11.05 4.42 22.60
CA GLU A 178 12.43 4.82 22.94
C GLU A 178 12.48 5.79 24.13
N GLY A 179 11.33 6.27 24.61
CA GLY A 179 11.23 7.22 25.73
C GLY A 179 11.46 8.67 25.33
N GLU A 180 11.31 8.99 24.04
CA GLU A 180 11.27 10.35 23.47
C GLU A 180 9.84 10.89 23.41
#